data_AF-A0A0B2VKL8-F1
#
_entry.id   AF-A0A0B2VKL8-F1
#
_cell.length_a   1.000
_cell.length_b   1.000
_cell.length_c   1.000
_cell.angle_alpha   90.00
_cell.angle_beta   90.00
_cell.angle_gamma   90.00
#
_symmetry.space_group_name_H-M   'P 1'
#
loop_
_entity.id
_entity.type
_entity.pdbx_description
1 polymer ?
#
loop_
_entity_poly.entity_id
_entity_poly.type
_entity_poly.pdbx_seq_one_letter_code
_entity_poly.pdbx_strand_id
1 'polypeptide(L)'
;MEIAAIDNGLAFPVKHPETTSRLRPFPFGWAHLSWAKMSWDEDLRAHLLRLLTPQFVQELCDDIKTLFKYDTEVNRFLKYNQLRVMRGQLWNLRMALLAREPPAEMVKRPLLLVSRKYHRRPPTNDWNKSFNVKLADYRGRGCC
;
A
#
# COMPACT_ATOMS: atom_id res chain seq x y z
N MET A 1 27.63 4.81 -0.30
CA MET A 1 26.74 5.12 0.83
C MET A 1 25.61 4.13 0.80
N GLU A 2 25.36 3.41 1.90
CA GLU A 2 24.31 2.40 2.00
C GLU A 2 23.26 2.86 3.01
N ILE A 3 21.99 2.56 2.75
CA ILE A 3 20.87 2.91 3.62
C ILE A 3 20.31 1.61 4.20
N ALA A 4 20.09 1.58 5.52
CA ALA A 4 19.44 0.46 6.20
C ALA A 4 18.07 0.90 6.76
N ALA A 5 17.00 0.19 6.37
CA ALA A 5 15.65 0.40 6.91
C ALA A 5 15.41 -0.55 8.09
N ILE A 6 15.74 -0.08 9.30
CA ILE A 6 15.56 -0.81 10.56
C ILE A 6 14.25 -0.42 11.25
N ASP A 7 13.84 -1.20 12.26
CA ASP A 7 12.66 -0.94 13.09
C ASP A 7 11.32 -0.88 12.32
N ASN A 8 10.98 -2.00 11.66
CA ASN A 8 9.75 -2.14 10.86
C ASN A 8 8.57 -2.76 11.64
N GLY A 9 8.65 -2.82 12.98
CA GLY A 9 7.70 -3.57 13.83
C GLY A 9 6.28 -3.01 13.87
N LEU A 10 6.09 -1.74 13.49
CA LEU A 10 4.79 -1.05 13.47
C LEU A 10 4.18 -0.92 12.05
N ALA A 11 4.61 -1.77 11.12
CA ALA A 11 4.09 -1.83 9.76
C ALA A 11 2.78 -2.65 9.63
N PHE A 12 2.22 -2.72 8.41
CA PHE A 12 1.02 -3.51 8.07
C PHE A 12 -0.24 -3.19 8.89
N PRO A 13 -0.74 -1.94 8.87
CA PRO A 13 -1.93 -1.58 9.62
C PRO A 13 -3.21 -2.19 9.00
N VAL A 14 -4.19 -2.50 9.85
CA VAL A 14 -5.49 -3.08 9.43
C VAL A 14 -6.38 -2.06 8.72
N LYS A 15 -6.26 -0.78 9.09
CA LYS A 15 -6.92 0.37 8.45
C LYS A 15 -5.90 1.48 8.30
N HIS A 16 -6.11 2.39 7.36
CA HIS A 16 -5.32 3.62 7.35
C HIS A 16 -5.55 4.36 8.68
N PRO A 17 -4.53 5.02 9.24
CA PRO A 17 -4.71 5.85 10.42
C PRO A 17 -5.84 6.85 10.17
N GLU A 18 -6.85 6.84 11.04
CA GLU A 18 -7.92 7.81 10.95
C GLU A 18 -7.33 9.19 11.29
N THR A 19 -7.44 10.13 10.35
CA THR A 19 -7.08 11.54 10.57
C THR A 19 -7.88 12.17 11.73
N THR A 20 -8.93 11.49 12.21
CA THR A 20 -9.79 11.93 13.32
C THR A 20 -9.15 11.81 14.70
N SER A 21 -8.19 10.90 14.92
CA SER A 21 -7.46 10.88 16.20
C SER A 21 -6.33 11.92 16.17
N ARG A 22 -6.67 13.18 16.44
CA ARG A 22 -5.73 14.31 16.56
C ARG A 22 -4.52 14.06 17.47
N LEU A 23 -4.56 13.00 18.28
CA LEU A 23 -3.55 12.65 19.28
C LEU A 23 -2.37 11.82 18.72
N ARG A 24 -2.50 11.15 17.55
CA ARG A 24 -1.40 10.32 17.03
C ARG A 24 -1.36 10.23 15.50
N PRO A 25 -0.80 11.25 14.81
CA PRO A 25 -0.54 11.14 13.39
C PRO A 25 0.61 10.14 13.15
N PHE A 26 0.54 9.39 12.04
CA PHE A 26 1.61 8.49 11.58
C PHE A 26 2.15 8.96 10.22
N PRO A 27 2.78 10.15 10.13
CA PRO A 27 3.31 10.65 8.87
C PRO A 27 4.59 9.90 8.49
N PHE A 28 4.87 9.85 7.19
CA PHE A 28 6.19 9.48 6.70
C PHE A 28 7.16 10.64 6.92
N GLY A 29 7.98 10.59 7.97
CA GLY A 29 8.90 11.69 8.33
C GLY A 29 9.83 12.12 7.19
N TRP A 30 10.23 11.18 6.33
CA TRP A 30 11.06 11.45 5.17
C TRP A 30 10.38 12.30 4.07
N ALA A 31 9.05 12.39 4.05
CA ALA A 31 8.32 13.11 3.00
C ALA A 31 8.59 14.62 2.97
N HIS A 32 9.09 15.19 4.08
CA HIS A 32 9.43 16.61 4.17
C HIS A 32 10.87 16.93 3.74
N LEU A 33 11.71 15.90 3.57
CA LEU A 33 13.11 16.07 3.18
C LEU A 33 13.21 16.55 1.73
N SER A 34 14.28 17.30 1.42
CA SER A 34 14.48 17.89 0.09
C SER A 34 14.50 16.85 -1.03
N TRP A 35 15.14 15.70 -0.80
CA TRP A 35 15.20 14.61 -1.78
C TRP A 35 13.83 14.01 -2.10
N ALA A 36 12.87 14.04 -1.16
CA ALA A 36 11.53 13.51 -1.40
C ALA A 36 10.73 14.39 -2.38
N LYS A 37 11.16 15.62 -2.61
CA LYS A 37 10.57 16.54 -3.60
C LYS A 37 11.20 16.37 -4.99
N MET A 38 12.30 15.63 -5.10
CA MET A 38 12.95 15.33 -6.37
C MET A 38 12.19 14.23 -7.11
N SER A 39 12.25 14.26 -8.43
CA SER A 39 11.73 13.19 -9.29
C SER A 39 12.38 11.86 -8.94
N TRP A 40 11.65 10.77 -9.21
CA TRP A 40 12.22 9.44 -9.15
C TRP A 40 13.37 9.30 -10.13
N ASP A 41 14.37 8.51 -9.74
CA ASP A 41 15.33 7.97 -10.68
C ASP A 41 14.58 7.20 -11.79
N GLU A 42 14.92 7.48 -13.05
CA GLU A 42 14.15 6.98 -14.19
C GLU A 42 14.28 5.47 -14.38
N ASP A 43 15.46 4.91 -14.09
CA ASP A 43 15.72 3.47 -14.17
C ASP A 43 14.96 2.72 -13.07
N LEU A 44 15.00 3.25 -11.84
CA LEU A 44 14.22 2.73 -10.72
C LEU A 44 12.72 2.79 -11.02
N ARG A 45 12.22 3.93 -11.55
CA ARG A 45 10.82 4.10 -11.92
C ARG A 45 10.40 3.06 -12.97
N ALA A 46 11.18 2.92 -14.05
CA ALA A 46 10.90 1.95 -15.10
C ALA A 46 10.95 0.51 -14.58
N HIS A 47 11.90 0.19 -13.70
CA HIS A 47 12.01 -1.10 -13.05
C HIS A 47 10.77 -1.43 -12.19
N LEU A 48 10.41 -0.52 -11.29
CA LEU A 48 9.24 -0.69 -10.41
C LEU A 48 7.94 -0.82 -11.20
N LEU A 49 7.76 -0.03 -12.28
CA LEU A 49 6.57 -0.14 -13.13
C LEU A 49 6.46 -1.50 -13.83
N ARG A 50 7.58 -2.10 -14.24
CA ARG A 50 7.62 -3.45 -14.83
C ARG A 50 7.33 -4.53 -13.80
N LEU A 51 7.81 -4.35 -12.56
CA LEU A 51 7.61 -5.28 -11.45
C LEU A 51 6.16 -5.27 -10.94
N LEU A 52 5.55 -4.08 -10.80
CA LEU A 52 4.21 -3.86 -10.25
C LEU A 52 3.08 -4.30 -11.22
N THR A 53 3.06 -5.58 -11.56
CA THR A 53 1.95 -6.24 -12.28
C THR A 53 0.88 -6.71 -11.30
N PRO A 54 -0.40 -6.88 -11.74
CA PRO A 54 -1.43 -7.47 -10.89
C PRO A 54 -1.08 -8.87 -10.38
N GLN A 55 -0.36 -9.65 -11.19
CA GLN A 55 0.15 -10.96 -10.78
C GLN A 55 1.13 -10.83 -9.62
N PHE A 56 2.17 -10.01 -9.76
CA PHE A 56 3.17 -9.80 -8.72
C PHE A 56 2.52 -9.33 -7.41
N VAL A 57 1.58 -8.37 -7.48
CA VAL A 57 0.86 -7.88 -6.30
C VAL A 57 0.05 -9.00 -5.64
N GLN A 58 -0.57 -9.87 -6.43
CA GLN A 58 -1.32 -11.01 -5.91
C GLN A 58 -0.40 -12.01 -5.19
N GLU A 59 0.71 -12.40 -5.82
CA GLU A 59 1.71 -13.32 -5.27
C GLU A 59 2.32 -12.77 -3.99
N LEU A 60 2.79 -11.52 -4.00
CA LEU A 60 3.31 -10.84 -2.81
C LEU A 60 2.32 -10.84 -1.64
N CYS A 61 1.04 -10.59 -1.92
CA CYS A 61 0.02 -10.62 -0.87
C CYS A 61 -0.28 -12.03 -0.36
N ASP A 62 -0.19 -13.06 -1.20
CA ASP A 62 -0.39 -14.45 -0.80
C ASP A 62 0.80 -14.98 0.03
N ASP A 63 2.01 -14.53 -0.27
CA ASP A 63 3.22 -14.79 0.53
C ASP A 63 3.09 -14.16 1.93
N ILE A 64 2.72 -12.87 1.99
CA ILE A 64 2.48 -12.17 3.26
C ILE A 64 1.34 -12.80 4.04
N LYS A 65 0.27 -13.19 3.36
CA LYS A 65 -0.82 -13.93 4.00
C LYS A 65 -0.32 -15.21 4.63
N THR A 66 0.59 -15.93 3.98
CA THR A 66 1.18 -17.16 4.48
C THR A 66 2.11 -16.90 5.67
N LEU A 67 2.94 -15.85 5.60
CA LEU A 67 3.76 -15.41 6.73
C LEU A 67 2.90 -15.06 7.96
N PHE A 68 1.77 -14.40 7.77
CA PHE A 68 0.88 -14.07 8.89
C PHE A 68 0.11 -15.28 9.43
N LYS A 69 0.14 -16.46 8.81
CA LYS A 69 -0.55 -17.67 9.35
C LYS A 69 0.09 -18.21 10.63
N TYR A 70 1.38 -17.95 10.86
CA TYR A 70 2.08 -18.43 12.06
C TYR A 70 1.55 -17.81 13.34
N ASP A 71 0.87 -16.67 13.25
CA ASP A 71 0.09 -16.10 14.33
C ASP A 71 -1.35 -16.66 14.29
N THR A 72 -1.61 -17.64 15.16
CA THR A 72 -2.91 -18.31 15.30
C THR A 72 -3.97 -17.43 15.96
N GLU A 73 -3.57 -16.36 16.67
CA GLU A 73 -4.47 -15.48 17.42
C GLU A 73 -5.04 -14.36 16.53
N VAL A 74 -4.35 -13.99 15.45
CA VAL A 74 -4.82 -12.91 14.57
C VAL A 74 -6.00 -13.35 13.69
N ASN A 75 -7.14 -12.69 13.93
CA ASN A 75 -8.39 -12.85 13.20
C ASN A 75 -8.22 -12.70 11.67
N ARG A 76 -8.76 -13.66 10.89
CA ARG A 76 -8.73 -13.68 9.41
C ARG A 76 -9.26 -12.39 8.77
N PHE A 77 -10.24 -11.73 9.40
CA PHE A 77 -10.77 -10.45 8.95
C PHE A 77 -9.74 -9.32 9.05
N LEU A 78 -8.92 -9.32 10.10
CA LEU A 78 -7.83 -8.34 10.26
C LEU A 78 -6.77 -8.54 9.18
N LYS A 79 -6.32 -9.79 8.95
CA LYS A 79 -5.38 -10.13 7.86
C LYS A 79 -5.92 -9.69 6.50
N TYR A 80 -7.21 -9.93 6.24
CA TYR A 80 -7.84 -9.50 5.00
C TYR A 80 -7.80 -7.98 4.81
N ASN A 81 -8.08 -7.20 5.86
CA ASN A 81 -8.06 -5.74 5.79
C ASN A 81 -6.63 -5.17 5.69
N GLN A 82 -5.64 -5.76 6.37
CA GLN A 82 -4.21 -5.40 6.19
C GLN A 82 -3.81 -5.51 4.71
N LEU A 83 -4.17 -6.61 4.05
CA LEU A 83 -3.85 -6.79 2.63
C LEU A 83 -4.65 -5.87 1.71
N ARG A 84 -5.80 -5.32 2.16
CA ARG A 84 -6.53 -4.29 1.40
C ARG A 84 -5.85 -2.93 1.48
N VAL A 85 -5.31 -2.59 2.65
CA VAL A 85 -4.49 -1.39 2.85
C VAL A 85 -3.22 -1.50 2.02
N MET A 86 -2.50 -2.63 2.11
CA MET A 86 -1.27 -2.85 1.35
C MET A 86 -1.49 -2.73 -0.17
N ARG A 87 -2.53 -3.36 -0.72
CA ARG A 87 -2.87 -3.20 -2.14
C ARG A 87 -3.21 -1.75 -2.51
N GLY A 88 -3.84 -1.01 -1.59
CA GLY A 88 -4.09 0.42 -1.76
C GLY A 88 -2.81 1.25 -1.84
N GLN A 89 -1.82 0.94 -1.00
CA GLN A 89 -0.50 1.58 -1.05
C GLN A 89 0.22 1.26 -2.38
N LEU A 90 0.21 0.01 -2.82
CA LEU A 90 0.80 -0.40 -4.11
C LEU A 90 0.10 0.25 -5.31
N TRP A 91 -1.23 0.43 -5.23
CA TRP A 91 -1.99 1.18 -6.24
C TRP A 91 -1.52 2.63 -6.31
N ASN A 92 -1.42 3.32 -5.17
CA ASN A 92 -0.96 4.70 -5.12
C ASN A 92 0.48 4.86 -5.59
N LEU A 93 1.38 3.95 -5.19
CA LEU A 93 2.76 3.91 -5.68
C LEU A 93 2.79 3.80 -7.21
N ARG A 94 2.06 2.84 -7.78
CA ARG A 94 2.00 2.66 -9.22
C ARG A 94 1.50 3.91 -9.95
N MET A 95 0.42 4.52 -9.45
CA MET A 95 -0.15 5.70 -10.06
C MET A 95 0.79 6.91 -9.97
N ALA A 96 1.49 7.09 -8.85
CA ALA A 96 2.50 8.14 -8.70
C ALA A 96 3.67 7.95 -9.67
N LEU A 97 4.17 6.72 -9.82
CA LEU A 97 5.24 6.40 -10.77
C LEU A 97 4.82 6.64 -12.24
N LEU A 98 3.57 6.32 -12.60
CA LEU A 98 3.02 6.62 -13.93
C LEU A 98 2.92 8.13 -14.18
N ALA A 99 2.47 8.88 -13.16
CA ALA A 99 2.32 10.33 -13.21
C ALA A 99 3.65 11.09 -13.05
N ARG A 100 4.78 10.39 -12.83
CA ARG A 100 6.09 10.97 -12.51
C ARG A 100 6.04 11.90 -11.29
N GLU A 101 5.17 11.61 -10.34
CA GLU A 101 5.05 12.38 -9.10
C GLU A 101 6.18 12.02 -8.14
N PRO A 102 6.86 13.01 -7.51
CA PRO A 102 7.92 12.73 -6.56
C PRO A 102 7.36 12.08 -5.27
N PRO A 103 8.20 11.41 -4.45
CA PRO A 103 7.77 10.74 -3.23
C PRO A 103 6.92 11.60 -2.29
N ALA A 104 7.21 12.90 -2.18
CA ALA A 104 6.47 13.85 -1.34
C ALA A 104 5.04 14.15 -1.86
N GLU A 105 4.79 14.02 -3.16
CA GLU A 105 3.43 14.13 -3.72
C GLU A 105 2.68 12.80 -3.63
N MET A 106 3.38 11.67 -3.77
CA MET A 106 2.79 10.34 -3.62
C MET A 106 2.07 10.17 -2.28
N VAL A 107 2.67 10.64 -1.18
CA VAL A 107 2.08 10.51 0.17
C VAL A 107 0.80 11.32 0.37
N LYS A 108 0.52 12.29 -0.50
CA LYS A 108 -0.70 13.12 -0.47
C LYS A 108 -1.87 12.49 -1.22
N ARG A 109 -1.62 11.41 -1.98
CA ARG A 109 -2.68 10.72 -2.72
C ARG A 109 -3.78 10.25 -1.78
N PRO A 110 -5.05 10.26 -2.23
CA PRO A 110 -6.16 9.77 -1.43
C PRO A 110 -5.91 8.34 -0.95
N LEU A 111 -6.30 8.07 0.29
CA LEU A 111 -6.16 6.75 0.90
C LEU A 111 -7.11 5.77 0.21
N LEU A 112 -6.59 4.62 -0.21
CA LEU A 112 -7.35 3.61 -0.94
C LEU A 112 -7.43 2.30 -0.15
N LEU A 113 -8.57 1.62 -0.26
CA LEU A 113 -8.73 0.22 0.12
C LEU A 113 -8.99 -0.59 -1.15
N VAL A 114 -8.09 -1.53 -1.45
CA VAL A 114 -8.12 -2.28 -2.71
C VAL A 114 -8.31 -3.77 -2.44
N SER A 115 -9.36 -4.36 -2.97
CA SER A 115 -9.58 -5.82 -2.92
C SER A 115 -9.31 -6.48 -4.27
N ARG A 116 -8.91 -7.74 -4.26
CA ARG A 116 -8.75 -8.55 -5.48
C ARG A 116 -10.12 -8.97 -6.02
N LYS A 117 -10.26 -9.00 -7.35
CA LYS A 117 -11.43 -9.58 -8.04
C LYS A 117 -11.32 -11.09 -8.21
N TYR A 118 -10.10 -11.62 -8.19
CA TYR A 118 -9.81 -13.04 -8.39
C TYR A 118 -9.12 -13.61 -7.16
N HIS A 119 -9.50 -14.83 -6.75
CA HIS A 119 -8.80 -15.53 -5.65
C HIS A 119 -7.45 -16.10 -6.10
N ARG A 120 -7.36 -16.50 -7.38
CA ARG A 120 -6.16 -17.03 -8.03
C ARG A 120 -5.45 -15.92 -8.82
N ARG A 121 -4.43 -16.31 -9.59
CA ARG A 121 -3.71 -15.44 -10.52
C ARG A 121 -4.68 -14.62 -11.40
N PRO A 122 -4.55 -13.29 -11.46
CA PRO A 122 -5.35 -12.47 -12.37
C PRO A 122 -5.10 -12.85 -13.83
N PRO A 123 -6.13 -12.87 -14.70
CA PRO A 123 -5.99 -13.29 -16.09
C PRO A 123 -5.39 -12.20 -17.00
N THR A 124 -5.12 -11.01 -16.47
CA THR A 124 -4.73 -9.83 -17.24
C THR A 124 -3.84 -8.91 -16.42
N ASN A 125 -2.97 -8.16 -17.10
CA ASN A 125 -2.17 -7.09 -16.50
C ASN A 125 -2.93 -5.77 -16.32
N ASP A 126 -4.22 -5.73 -16.69
CA ASP A 126 -5.10 -4.61 -16.42
C ASP A 126 -5.45 -4.56 -14.93
N TRP A 127 -4.97 -3.52 -14.26
CA TRP A 127 -5.22 -3.27 -12.84
C TRP A 127 -6.70 -3.03 -12.52
N ASN A 128 -7.45 -2.34 -13.41
CA ASN A 128 -8.88 -2.08 -13.23
C ASN A 128 -9.71 -3.36 -13.36
N LYS A 129 -9.26 -4.31 -14.18
CA LYS A 129 -9.89 -5.64 -14.28
C LYS A 129 -9.50 -6.57 -13.14
N SER A 130 -8.33 -6.38 -12.53
CA SER A 130 -7.79 -7.26 -11.49
C SER A 130 -8.23 -6.89 -10.07
N PHE A 131 -8.51 -5.61 -9.82
CA PHE A 131 -8.80 -5.10 -8.48
C PHE A 131 -10.08 -4.27 -8.42
N ASN A 132 -10.68 -4.22 -7.23
CA ASN A 132 -11.72 -3.27 -6.87
C ASN A 132 -11.09 -2.18 -5.99
N VAL A 133 -11.16 -0.94 -6.45
CA VAL A 133 -10.60 0.22 -5.75
C VAL A 133 -11.73 0.99 -5.08
N LYS A 134 -11.53 1.33 -3.80
CA LYS A 134 -12.43 2.22 -3.05
C LYS A 134 -11.62 3.26 -2.31
N LEU A 135 -12.12 4.48 -2.23
CA LEU A 135 -11.61 5.46 -1.28
C LEU A 135 -11.81 4.92 0.14
N ALA A 136 -10.82 5.15 1.00
CA ALA A 136 -10.89 4.81 2.40
C ALA A 136 -11.77 5.84 3.11
N ASP A 137 -13.09 5.63 3.09
CA ASP A 137 -14.03 6.41 3.87
C ASP A 137 -14.30 5.70 5.21
N TYR A 138 -13.90 6.38 6.30
CA TYR A 138 -14.14 5.94 7.68
C TYR A 138 -15.23 6.78 8.37
N ARG A 139 -15.84 7.76 7.69
CA ARG A 139 -16.81 8.70 8.28
C ARG A 139 -18.13 8.03 8.72
N GLY A 140 -18.39 6.80 8.29
CA GLY A 140 -19.62 6.06 8.60
C GLY A 140 -19.46 4.83 9.51
N ARG A 141 -18.27 4.55 10.05
CA ARG A 141 -18.07 3.44 10.99
C ARG A 141 -17.82 3.99 12.38
N GLY A 142 -18.89 4.05 13.18
CA GLY A 142 -18.77 4.25 14.61
C GLY A 142 -17.78 3.23 15.19
N CYS A 143 -16.93 3.69 16.11
CA CYS A 143 -16.14 2.82 16.96
C CYS A 143 -17.10 1.77 17.56
N CYS A 144 -16.85 0.50 17.28
CA CYS A 144 -17.30 -0.55 18.17
C CYS A 144 -16.56 -0.41 19.51
#